data_AF-A0A9X0EID2-F1
#
_entry.id   AF-A0A9X0EID2-F1
#
_cell.length_a   1.000
_cell.length_b   1.000
_cell.length_c   1.000
_cell.angle_alpha   90.00
_cell.angle_beta   90.00
_cell.angle_gamma   90.00
#
_symmetry.space_group_name_H-M   'P 1'
#
loop_
_entity.id
_entity.type
_entity.pdbx_description
1 polymer ?
#
loop_
_entity_poly.entity_id
_entity_poly.type
_entity_poly.pdbx_seq_one_letter_code
_entity_poly.pdbx_strand_id
1 'polypeptide(L)'
;MSKRYDWDVIERLLHDVQNSVASADASEASATELKALLLERGFIAAHTSGAGGNGQGASLTPRGASLLAMIDSSIPGNDHPRQVLDEQGDALDTATFDEVASKAQIA
;
A
#
# COMPACT_ATOMS: atom_id res chain seq x y z
N MET A 1 14.21 15.91 -1.96
CA MET A 1 12.86 16.15 -1.43
C MET A 1 12.29 14.79 -1.11
N SER A 2 12.21 14.40 0.17
CA SER A 2 11.59 13.13 0.56
C SER A 2 10.10 13.23 0.32
N LYS A 3 9.52 12.30 -0.43
CA LYS A 3 8.07 12.19 -0.58
C LYS A 3 7.56 11.49 0.67
N ARG A 4 6.96 12.27 1.58
CA ARG A 4 6.19 11.71 2.68
C ARG A 4 4.83 11.31 2.15
N TYR A 5 4.44 10.08 2.45
CA TYR A 5 3.14 9.55 2.12
C TYR A 5 2.31 9.44 3.39
N ASP A 6 1.01 9.68 3.28
CA ASP A 6 0.07 9.48 4.38
C ASP A 6 -0.13 7.97 4.61
N TRP A 7 0.68 7.39 5.50
CA TRP A 7 0.64 5.96 5.82
C TRP A 7 -0.73 5.47 6.28
N ASP A 8 -1.50 6.33 6.96
CA ASP A 8 -2.87 6.07 7.39
C ASP A 8 -3.82 5.89 6.20
N VAL A 9 -3.69 6.75 5.18
CA VAL A 9 -4.46 6.66 3.94
C VAL A 9 -4.08 5.40 3.16
N ILE A 10 -2.78 5.10 3.07
CA ILE A 10 -2.29 3.88 2.41
C ILE A 10 -2.81 2.63 3.11
N GLU A 11 -2.72 2.57 4.44
CA GLU A 11 -3.22 1.47 5.27
C GLU A 11 -4.70 1.22 5.03
N ARG A 12 -5.52 2.25 5.16
CA ARG A 12 -6.96 2.16 4.91
C ARG A 12 -7.26 1.66 3.50
N LEU A 13 -6.55 2.17 2.50
CA LEU A 13 -6.74 1.77 1.11
C LEU A 13 -6.36 0.31 0.87
N LEU A 14 -5.23 -0.14 1.40
CA LEU A 14 -4.80 -1.53 1.26
C LEU A 14 -5.73 -2.49 2.01
N HIS A 15 -6.26 -2.10 3.19
CA HIS A 15 -7.30 -2.84 3.91
C HIS A 15 -8.59 -2.97 3.10
N ASP A 16 -9.08 -1.88 2.51
CA ASP A 16 -10.28 -1.90 1.66
C ASP A 16 -10.09 -2.86 0.46
N VAL A 17 -8.91 -2.78 -0.19
CA VAL A 17 -8.54 -3.68 -1.30
C VAL A 17 -8.45 -5.13 -0.81
N GLN A 18 -7.87 -5.40 0.37
CA GLN A 18 -7.79 -6.74 0.94
C GLN A 18 -9.17 -7.34 1.23
N ASN A 19 -10.03 -6.54 1.85
CA ASN A 19 -11.36 -6.94 2.28
C ASN A 19 -12.39 -6.87 1.13
N SER A 20 -11.96 -6.49 -0.09
CA SER A 20 -12.83 -6.24 -1.24
C SER A 20 -13.99 -5.29 -0.93
N VAL A 21 -13.77 -4.36 -0.01
CA VAL A 21 -14.73 -3.31 0.28
C VAL A 21 -14.61 -2.32 -0.86
N ALA A 22 -15.73 -2.04 -1.55
CA ALA A 22 -15.76 -0.95 -2.50
C ALA A 22 -15.34 0.30 -1.72
N SER A 23 -14.16 0.84 -2.04
CA SER A 23 -13.51 1.97 -1.39
C SER A 23 -14.28 3.27 -1.70
N ALA A 24 -15.59 3.27 -1.45
CA ALA A 24 -16.56 4.32 -1.73
C ALA A 24 -16.34 5.54 -0.84
N ASP A 25 -15.62 5.37 0.27
CA ASP A 25 -15.25 6.46 1.18
C ASP A 25 -13.95 7.17 0.79
N ALA A 26 -13.15 6.62 -0.13
CA ALA A 26 -11.87 7.18 -0.53
C ALA A 26 -11.99 8.25 -1.64
N SER A 27 -13.02 9.10 -1.59
CA SER A 27 -13.19 10.26 -2.49
C SER A 27 -12.15 11.39 -2.21
N GLU A 28 -11.09 11.09 -1.47
CA GLU A 28 -9.96 11.98 -1.29
C GLU A 28 -9.05 11.90 -2.53
N ALA A 29 -8.63 13.07 -3.02
CA ALA A 29 -7.69 13.16 -4.14
C ALA A 29 -6.41 12.36 -3.84
N SER A 30 -5.89 12.49 -2.62
CA SER A 30 -4.70 11.76 -2.15
C SER A 30 -4.86 10.24 -2.23
N ALA A 31 -6.02 9.70 -1.83
CA ALA A 31 -6.26 8.26 -1.87
C ALA A 31 -6.36 7.75 -3.31
N THR A 32 -6.98 8.53 -4.19
CA THR A 32 -7.07 8.20 -5.62
C THR A 32 -5.69 8.19 -6.28
N GLU A 33 -4.87 9.20 -6.00
CA GLU A 33 -3.50 9.30 -6.51
C GLU A 33 -2.62 8.15 -5.96
N LEU A 34 -2.71 7.86 -4.66
CA LEU A 34 -2.01 6.75 -4.03
C LEU A 34 -2.43 5.40 -4.61
N LYS A 35 -3.72 5.19 -4.85
CA LYS A 35 -4.23 3.97 -5.49
C LYS A 35 -3.64 3.79 -6.88
N ALA A 36 -3.65 4.84 -7.69
CA ALA A 36 -3.08 4.81 -9.04
C ALA A 36 -1.58 4.51 -8.99
N LEU A 37 -0.85 5.12 -8.05
CA LEU A 37 0.58 4.88 -7.84
C LEU A 37 0.85 3.43 -7.41
N LEU A 38 0.11 2.90 -6.44
CA LEU A 38 0.23 1.52 -5.98
C LEU A 38 -0.08 0.51 -7.10
N LEU A 39 -1.02 0.86 -7.98
CA LEU A 39 -1.34 0.07 -9.16
C LEU A 39 -0.16 0.08 -10.16
N GLU A 40 0.36 1.27 -10.47
CA GLU A 40 1.48 1.45 -11.40
C GLU A 40 2.75 0.76 -10.90
N ARG A 41 2.99 0.81 -9.59
CA ARG A 41 4.14 0.18 -8.94
C ARG A 41 3.93 -1.32 -8.62
N GLY A 42 2.73 -1.85 -8.86
CA GLY A 42 2.43 -3.28 -8.70
C GLY A 42 2.21 -3.76 -7.26
N PHE A 43 1.87 -2.87 -6.33
CA PHE A 43 1.41 -3.24 -4.97
C PHE A 43 -0.04 -3.75 -4.98
N ILE A 44 -0.86 -3.22 -5.89
CA ILE A 44 -2.22 -3.72 -6.13
C ILE A 44 -2.37 -4.14 -7.58
N ALA A 45 -3.21 -5.13 -7.83
CA ALA A 45 -3.57 -5.58 -9.16
C ALA A 45 -5.05 -5.28 -9.39
N ALA A 46 -5.34 -4.32 -10.27
CA ALA A 46 -6.71 -4.09 -10.73
C ALA A 46 -7.12 -5.22 -11.67
N HIS A 47 -8.23 -5.87 -11.35
CA HIS A 47 -8.88 -6.82 -12.23
C HIS A 47 -10.08 -6.12 -12.86
N THR A 48 -9.94 -5.78 -14.14
CA THR A 48 -11.09 -5.47 -14.99
C THR A 48 -11.76 -6.81 -15.28
N SER A 49 -12.86 -7.07 -14.58
CA SER A 49 -13.67 -8.25 -14.86
C SER A 49 -14.36 -8.01 -16.19
N GLY A 50 -13.94 -8.73 -17.23
CA GLY A 50 -14.42 -8.57 -18.59
C GLY A 50 -15.95 -8.73 -18.69
N ALA A 51 -16.55 -7.83 -19.46
CA ALA A 51 -17.94 -7.87 -19.96
C ALA A 51 -19.04 -8.09 -18.90
N GLY A 52 -19.53 -6.99 -18.32
CA GLY A 52 -20.93 -6.91 -17.86
C GLY A 52 -21.18 -6.78 -16.36
N GLY A 53 -20.15 -6.64 -15.53
CA GLY A 53 -20.32 -6.42 -14.08
C GLY A 53 -19.70 -5.11 -13.62
N ASN A 54 -20.45 -4.29 -12.89
CA ASN A 54 -19.98 -3.03 -12.27
C ASN A 54 -18.96 -3.23 -11.13
N GLY A 55 -18.21 -4.34 -11.13
CA GLY A 55 -17.20 -4.67 -10.14
C GLY A 55 -15.81 -4.38 -10.67
N GLN A 56 -15.39 -3.12 -10.63
CA GLN A 56 -13.96 -2.80 -10.67
C GLN A 56 -13.38 -3.24 -9.34
N GLY A 57 -12.77 -4.42 -9.30
CA GLY A 57 -12.09 -4.90 -8.13
C GLY A 57 -10.58 -4.73 -8.27
N ALA A 58 -9.92 -4.55 -7.14
CA ALA A 58 -8.47 -4.64 -7.04
C ALA A 58 -8.14 -5.72 -6.00
N SER A 59 -7.04 -6.41 -6.19
CA SER A 59 -6.52 -7.40 -5.25
C SER A 59 -5.14 -6.96 -4.79
N LEU A 60 -4.79 -7.24 -3.52
CA LEU A 60 -3.43 -7.05 -3.04
C LEU A 60 -2.48 -8.02 -3.76
N THR A 61 -1.34 -7.52 -4.21
CA THR A 61 -0.22 -8.38 -4.63
C THR A 61 0.59 -8.82 -3.41
N PRO A 62 1.53 -9.77 -3.54
CA PRO A 62 2.43 -10.12 -2.43
C PRO A 62 3.18 -8.90 -1.87
N ARG A 63 3.52 -7.95 -2.74
CA ARG A 63 4.19 -6.70 -2.36
C ARG A 63 3.26 -5.77 -1.58
N GLY A 64 2.02 -5.60 -2.03
CA GLY A 64 1.00 -4.84 -1.30
C GLY A 64 0.68 -5.44 0.06
N ALA A 65 0.60 -6.77 0.15
CA ALA A 65 0.38 -7.47 1.42
C ALA A 65 1.55 -7.27 2.39
N SER A 66 2.81 -7.32 1.93
CA SER A 66 3.97 -6.98 2.75
C SER A 66 3.94 -5.52 3.22
N LEU A 67 3.61 -4.58 2.32
CA LEU A 67 3.51 -3.17 2.68
C LEU A 67 2.44 -2.97 3.75
N LEU A 68 1.26 -3.57 3.54
CA LEU A 68 0.16 -3.54 4.50
C LEU A 68 0.58 -4.14 5.84
N ALA A 69 1.21 -5.32 5.85
CA ALA A 69 1.68 -5.95 7.08
C ALA A 69 2.69 -5.06 7.84
N MET A 70 3.54 -4.32 7.14
CA MET A 70 4.50 -3.39 7.75
C MET A 70 3.84 -2.15 8.35
N ILE A 71 2.82 -1.57 7.70
CA ILE A 71 2.12 -0.39 8.21
C ILE A 71 1.07 -0.76 9.27
N ASP A 72 0.39 -1.89 9.13
CA ASP A 72 -0.61 -2.45 10.07
C ASP A 72 0.05 -2.97 11.35
N SER A 73 1.31 -3.42 11.25
CA SER A 73 2.12 -3.85 12.39
C SER A 73 2.48 -2.68 13.32
N SER A 74 1.53 -2.32 14.17
CA SER A 74 1.81 -1.99 15.56
C SER A 74 2.21 -3.27 16.30
N ILE A 75 3.30 -3.94 15.88
CA ILE A 75 3.86 -5.06 16.64
C ILE A 75 4.52 -4.46 17.87
N PRO A 76 4.03 -4.75 19.10
CA PRO A 76 4.68 -4.27 20.31
C PRO A 76 6.07 -4.90 20.41
N GLY A 77 7.11 -4.09 20.18
CA GLY A 77 8.51 -4.49 20.19
C GLY A 77 9.32 -4.11 18.94
N ASN A 78 8.67 -3.77 17.83
CA ASN A 78 9.35 -3.28 16.62
C ASN A 78 8.86 -1.87 16.27
N ASP A 79 9.60 -0.88 16.75
CA ASP A 79 9.11 0.47 16.90
C ASP A 79 8.89 1.20 15.54
N HIS A 80 9.43 0.73 14.41
CA HIS A 80 9.76 1.67 13.31
C HIS A 80 9.42 1.27 11.84
N PRO A 81 8.58 0.29 11.46
CA PRO A 81 8.38 0.00 10.02
C PRO A 81 7.83 1.21 9.23
N ARG A 82 6.92 2.01 9.80
CA ARG A 82 6.49 3.30 9.21
C ARG A 82 7.60 4.35 9.19
N GLN A 83 8.43 4.40 10.24
CA GLN A 83 9.52 5.36 10.34
C GLN A 83 10.65 5.06 9.34
N VAL A 84 11.04 3.79 9.19
CA VAL A 84 12.02 3.37 8.19
C VAL A 84 11.55 3.72 6.79
N LEU A 85 10.25 3.60 6.52
CA LEU A 85 9.66 4.05 5.26
C LEU A 85 9.68 5.59 5.13
N ASP A 86 9.32 6.36 6.17
CA ASP A 86 9.37 7.84 6.14
C ASP A 86 10.79 8.39 5.98
N GLU A 87 11.79 7.67 6.49
CA GLU A 87 13.21 7.98 6.31
C GLU A 87 13.67 7.81 4.85
N GLN A 88 12.92 7.07 4.03
CA GLN A 88 13.24 6.91 2.62
C GLN A 88 12.88 8.14 1.79
N GLY A 89 13.64 8.35 0.71
CA GLY A 89 13.30 9.40 -0.26
C GLY A 89 12.00 9.12 -1.03
N ASP A 90 11.80 7.86 -1.43
CA ASP A 90 10.56 7.36 -2.06
C ASP A 90 10.31 5.93 -1.57
N ALA A 91 9.46 5.81 -0.57
CA ALA A 91 9.15 4.55 0.10
C ALA A 91 8.27 3.59 -0.73
N LEU A 92 7.57 4.13 -1.74
CA LEU A 92 6.75 3.36 -2.67
C LEU A 92 7.52 2.98 -3.94
N ASP A 93 8.77 3.43 -4.08
CA ASP A 93 9.64 2.94 -5.13
C ASP A 93 9.91 1.44 -4.95
N THR A 94 9.88 0.70 -6.05
CA THR A 94 9.96 -0.76 -5.98
C THR A 94 11.32 -1.26 -5.55
N ALA A 95 12.41 -0.55 -5.86
CA ALA A 95 13.76 -0.91 -5.43
C ALA A 95 13.96 -0.54 -3.95
N THR A 96 13.58 0.67 -3.56
CA THR A 96 13.65 1.13 -2.17
C THR A 96 12.85 0.24 -1.23
N PHE A 97 11.61 -0.08 -1.60
CA PHE A 97 10.73 -0.92 -0.80
C PHE A 97 11.32 -2.32 -0.60
N ASP A 98 11.94 -2.91 -1.63
CA ASP A 98 12.53 -4.25 -1.55
C ASP A 98 13.69 -4.29 -0.53
N GLU A 99 14.54 -3.25 -0.52
CA GLU A 99 15.59 -3.09 0.49
C GLU A 99 15.03 -2.91 1.90
N VAL A 100 14.03 -2.05 2.07
CA VAL A 100 13.39 -1.80 3.38
C VAL A 100 12.68 -3.03 3.90
N ALA A 101 11.87 -3.69 3.06
CA ALA A 101 11.14 -4.89 3.41
C ALA A 101 12.10 -6.03 3.76
N SER A 102 13.21 -6.17 3.02
CA SER A 102 14.26 -7.13 3.35
C SER A 102 14.80 -6.86 4.75
N LYS A 103 15.16 -5.62 5.10
CA LYS A 103 15.69 -5.26 6.43
C LYS A 103 14.66 -5.43 7.55
N ALA A 104 13.39 -5.15 7.28
CA ALA A 104 12.30 -5.29 8.24
C ALA A 104 11.97 -6.75 8.59
N GLN A 105 12.22 -7.70 7.67
CA GLN A 105 11.97 -9.14 7.89
C GLN A 105 13.06 -9.86 8.70
N ILE A 106 14.25 -9.26 8.85
CA ILE A 106 15.40 -9.86 9.55
C ILE A 106 15.54 -9.40 11.01
N ALA A 107 14.67 -8.49 11.46
CA ALA A 107 14.73 -7.87 12.78
C ALA A 107 13.89 -8.64 13.82
#